data_AF-A0A265NA25-F1
#
_entry.id   AF-A0A265NA25-F1
#
_cell.length_a   1.000
_cell.length_b   1.000
_cell.length_c   1.000
_cell.angle_alpha   90.00
_cell.angle_beta   90.00
_cell.angle_gamma   90.00
#
_symmetry.space_group_name_H-M   'P 1'
#
loop_
_entity.id
_entity.type
_entity.pdbx_description
1 polymer ?
#
loop_
_entity_poly.entity_id
_entity_poly.type
_entity_poly.pdbx_seq_one_letter_code
_entity_poly.pdbx_strand_id
1 'polypeptide(L)' 'MKEKKYRVDWEVVEEIVVLHRSQGGWAKELNLISWNGEDPKFDVRWWNADKTRIGKGFTFTKGELEILYKTLPEALHI' A
#
# COMPACT_ATOMS: atom_id res chain seq x y z
N MET A 1 -19.86 -3.37 25.80
CA MET A 1 -19.64 -3.63 24.36
C MET A 1 -18.63 -2.60 23.89
N LYS A 2 -17.51 -2.99 23.26
CA LYS A 2 -16.54 -2.02 22.72
C LYS A 2 -17.14 -1.42 21.44
N GLU A 3 -17.22 -0.10 21.34
CA GLU A 3 -17.68 0.59 20.14
C GLU A 3 -16.87 0.15 18.91
N LYS A 4 -17.55 -0.20 17.83
CA LYS A 4 -16.89 -0.48 16.55
C LYS A 4 -16.43 0.85 15.97
N LYS A 5 -15.13 1.14 16.10
CA LYS A 5 -14.49 2.27 15.43
C LYS A 5 -14.36 1.92 13.94
N TYR A 6 -15.28 2.40 13.11
CA TYR A 6 -15.29 2.14 11.66
C TYR A 6 -14.30 3.00 10.86
N ARG A 7 -13.50 3.81 11.54
CA ARG A 7 -12.54 4.71 10.90
C ARG A 7 -11.17 4.03 10.89
N VAL A 8 -10.67 3.77 9.70
CA VAL A 8 -9.29 3.34 9.47
C VAL A 8 -8.44 4.61 9.39
N ASP A 9 -7.49 4.75 10.30
CA ASP A 9 -6.46 5.78 10.26
C ASP A 9 -5.21 5.19 9.59
N TRP A 10 -4.46 6.00 8.86
CA TRP A 10 -3.21 5.58 8.23
C TRP A 10 -2.18 6.70 8.26
N GLU A 11 -0.91 6.29 8.28
CA GLU A 11 0.24 7.16 8.12
C GLU A 11 1.11 6.62 6.99
N VAL A 12 1.46 7.49 6.04
CA VAL A 12 2.45 7.17 5.00
C VAL A 12 3.83 7.36 5.61
N VAL A 13 4.46 6.25 5.99
CA VAL A 13 5.78 6.25 6.63
C VAL A 13 6.87 6.50 5.60
N GLU A 14 6.75 5.90 4.42
CA GLU A 14 7.69 6.05 3.33
C GLU A 14 6.99 5.89 1.97
N GLU A 15 7.28 6.78 1.03
CA GLU A 15 6.87 6.63 -0.37
C GLU A 15 7.96 5.94 -1.17
N ILE A 16 7.69 4.75 -1.73
CA ILE A 16 8.74 3.92 -2.34
C ILE A 16 8.75 4.08 -3.85
N VAL A 17 7.61 3.81 -4.53
CA VAL A 17 7.55 3.91 -5.99
C VAL A 17 6.13 4.14 -6.51
N VAL A 18 6.03 4.97 -7.54
CA VAL A 18 4.81 5.13 -8.34
C VAL A 18 4.81 4.11 -9.48
N LEU A 19 3.87 3.17 -9.42
CA LEU A 19 3.69 2.11 -10.43
C LEU A 19 2.89 2.60 -11.64
N HIS A 20 1.96 3.53 -11.43
CA HIS A 20 1.09 4.05 -12.49
C HIS A 20 0.48 5.40 -12.10
N ARG A 21 0.33 6.31 -13.07
CA ARG A 21 -0.42 7.57 -12.92
C ARG A 21 -1.63 7.58 -13.86
N SER A 22 -2.80 7.84 -13.31
CA SER A 22 -4.04 8.00 -14.07
C SER A 22 -4.29 9.46 -14.43
N GLN A 23 -5.11 9.69 -15.47
CA GLN A 23 -5.50 11.04 -15.89
C GLN A 23 -6.33 11.81 -14.83
N GLY A 24 -6.91 11.11 -13.85
CA GLY A 24 -7.74 11.71 -12.79
C GLY A 24 -6.98 12.17 -11.55
N GLY A 25 -5.65 12.30 -11.61
CA GLY A 25 -4.83 12.70 -10.46
C GLY A 25 -4.65 11.60 -9.40
N TRP A 26 -5.06 10.37 -9.70
CA TRP A 26 -4.77 9.20 -8.88
C TRP A 26 -3.50 8.50 -9.36
N ALA A 27 -2.72 7.98 -8.42
CA ALA A 27 -1.54 7.17 -8.67
C ALA A 27 -1.64 5.83 -7.95
N LYS A 28 -1.23 4.74 -8.62
CA LYS A 28 -1.02 3.45 -7.96
C LYS A 28 0.43 3.40 -7.52
N GLU A 29 0.65 3.12 -6.25
CA GLU A 29 1.97 3.23 -5.63
C GLU A 29 2.21 2.07 -4.69
N LEU A 30 3.48 1.73 -4.50
CA LEU A 30 3.97 0.92 -3.39
C LEU A 30 4.56 1.87 -2.37
N ASN A 31 4.05 1.84 -1.13
CA ASN A 31 4.51 2.66 -0.01
C ASN A 31 4.63 1.81 1.26
N LEU A 32 5.30 2.32 2.28
CA LEU A 32 5.27 1.77 3.63
C LEU A 32 4.22 2.54 4.46
N ILE A 33 3.21 1.83 4.96
CA ILE A 33 2.04 2.42 5.63
C ILE A 33 1.89 1.84 7.03
N SER A 34 1.75 2.70 8.04
CA SER A 34 1.24 2.30 9.36
C SER A 34 -0.28 2.41 9.36
N TRP A 35 -0.94 1.33 9.78
CA TRP A 35 -2.40 1.24 9.82
C TRP A 35 -2.88 1.29 11.26
N ASN A 36 -3.71 2.28 11.60
CA ASN A 36 -4.24 2.48 12.95
C ASN A 36 -3.15 2.53 14.04
N GLY A 37 -1.93 2.97 13.69
CA GLY A 37 -0.78 3.03 14.60
C GLY A 37 -0.05 1.70 14.81
N GLU A 38 -0.38 0.66 14.04
CA GLU A 38 0.33 -0.63 14.05
C GLU A 38 1.66 -0.55 13.28
N ASP A 39 2.47 -1.61 13.40
CA ASP A 39 3.75 -1.72 12.70
C ASP A 39 3.59 -1.48 11.18
N PRO A 40 4.48 -0.67 10.56
CA PRO A 40 4.38 -0.34 9.16
C PRO A 40 4.48 -1.58 8.26
N LYS A 41 3.64 -1.61 7.23
CA LYS A 41 3.57 -2.70 6.23
C LYS A 41 3.68 -2.13 4.83
N PHE A 42 4.12 -2.96 3.89
CA PHE A 42 4.15 -2.57 2.48
C PHE A 42 2.72 -2.56 1.94
N ASP A 43 2.37 -1.53 1.18
CA ASP A 43 1.01 -1.38 0.67
C ASP A 43 1.05 -0.92 -0.78
N VAL A 44 0.43 -1.71 -1.66
CA VAL A 44 0.24 -1.35 -3.06
C VAL A 44 -1.19 -0.91 -3.28
N ARG A 45 -1.39 0.39 -3.51
CA ARG A 45 -2.74 0.97 -3.63
C ARG A 45 -2.80 2.20 -4.51
N TRP A 46 -4.01 2.45 -5.01
CA TRP A 46 -4.43 3.74 -5.55
C TRP A 46 -4.58 4.84 -4.48
N TRP A 47 -3.82 5.89 -4.64
CA TRP A 47 -3.85 7.11 -3.84
C TRP A 47 -4.31 8.29 -4.68
N ASN A 48 -5.06 9.21 -4.08
CA ASN A 48 -5.22 10.53 -4.67
C ASN A 48 -3.95 11.37 -4.44
N ALA A 49 -3.87 12.53 -5.10
CA ALA A 49 -2.67 13.36 -5.13
C ALA A 49 -2.14 13.79 -3.74
N ASP A 50 -3.02 13.97 -2.75
CA ASP A 50 -2.66 14.46 -1.41
C ASP A 50 -2.72 13.37 -0.31
N LYS A 51 -2.90 12.10 -0.68
CA LYS A 51 -3.01 10.94 0.23
C LYS A 51 -4.15 10.98 1.26
N THR A 52 -5.09 11.91 1.12
CA THR A 52 -6.26 11.99 2.03
C THR A 52 -7.33 10.96 1.70
N ARG A 53 -7.28 10.34 0.51
CA ARG A 53 -8.23 9.32 0.07
C ARG A 53 -7.50 8.07 -0.41
N ILE A 54 -7.94 6.93 0.12
CA ILE A 54 -7.49 5.61 -0.28
C ILE A 54 -8.44 4.99 -1.32
N GLY A 55 -7.88 4.37 -2.35
CA GLY A 55 -8.57 3.53 -3.31
C GLY A 55 -8.40 2.03 -2.99
N LYS A 56 -8.58 1.18 -4.01
CA LYS A 56 -8.36 -0.27 -3.88
C LYS A 56 -6.87 -0.60 -3.83
N GLY A 57 -6.49 -1.60 -3.03
CA GLY A 57 -5.11 -2.04 -2.91
C GLY A 57 -4.94 -3.29 -2.05
N PHE A 58 -3.69 -3.67 -1.86
CA PHE A 58 -3.26 -4.82 -1.06
C PHE A 58 -2.16 -4.40 -0.10
N THR A 59 -2.24 -4.89 1.13
CA THR A 59 -1.19 -4.74 2.14
C THR A 59 -0.44 -6.05 2.28
N PHE A 60 0.88 -5.98 2.37
CA PHE A 60 1.79 -7.10 2.52
C PHE A 60 2.67 -6.89 3.75
N THR A 61 2.82 -7.94 4.54
CA THR A 61 3.92 -8.06 5.48
C THR A 61 5.25 -8.14 4.74
N LYS A 62 6.35 -7.89 5.45
CA LYS A 62 7.70 -8.04 4.89
C LYS A 62 7.94 -9.45 4.34
N GLY A 63 7.51 -10.49 5.06
CA GLY A 63 7.69 -11.88 4.64
C GLY A 63 6.92 -12.23 3.36
N GLU A 64 5.69 -11.73 3.22
CA GLU A 64 4.91 -11.90 1.97
C GLU A 64 5.60 -11.20 0.79
N LEU A 65 6.11 -9.98 1.00
CA LEU A 65 6.80 -9.25 -0.06
C LEU A 65 8.15 -9.90 -0.43
N GLU A 66 8.87 -10.49 0.52
CA GLU A 66 10.08 -11.27 0.25
C GLU A 66 9.80 -12.51 -0.60
N ILE A 67 8.66 -13.18 -0.39
CA ILE A 67 8.23 -14.30 -1.23
C ILE A 67 7.93 -13.80 -2.64
N LEU A 68 7.16 -12.71 -2.78
CA LEU A 68 6.87 -12.12 -4.09
C LEU A 68 8.15 -11.71 -4.82
N TYR A 69 9.08 -11.06 -4.14
CA TYR A 69 10.36 -10.65 -4.73
C TYR A 69 11.16 -11.83 -5.29
N LYS A 70 11.12 -12.99 -4.61
CA LYS A 70 11.80 -14.21 -5.06
C LYS A 70 11.11 -14.89 -6.24
N THR A 71 9.78 -14.84 -6.32
CA THR A 71 9.00 -15.61 -7.30
C THR A 71 8.61 -14.80 -8.54
N LEU A 72 8.51 -13.47 -8.44
CA LEU A 72 8.10 -12.62 -9.55
C LEU A 72 9.06 -12.65 -10.76
N PRO A 73 10.40 -12.66 -10.61
CA PRO A 73 11.28 -12.73 -11.78
C PRO A 73 11.00 -13.95 -12.66
N GLU A 74 10.85 -15.12 -12.02
CA GLU A 74 10.46 -16.36 -12.70
C GLU A 74 9.10 -16.22 -13.39
N ALA A 75 8.07 -15.69 -12.70
CA ALA A 75 6.73 -15.52 -13.27
C ALA A 75 6.68 -14.47 -14.41
N LEU A 76 7.60 -13.50 -14.40
CA LEU A 76 7.73 -12.45 -15.42
C LEU A 76 8.68 -12.86 -16.57
N HIS A 77 9.34 -14.01 -16.46
CA HIS A 77 10.37 -14.50 -17.38
C HIS A 77 11.53 -13.50 -17.55
N ILE A 78 12.01 -12.91 -16.44
CA ILE A 78 13.16 -11.99 -16.39
C ILE A 78 14.23 -12.46 -15.41
#